data_AF-A0A5B0QCV2-F1
#
_entry.id   AF-A0A5B0QCV2-F1
#
_cell.length_a   1.000
_cell.length_b   1.000
_cell.length_c   1.000
_cell.angle_alpha   90.00
_cell.angle_beta   90.00
_cell.angle_gamma   90.00
#
_symmetry.space_group_name_H-M   'P 1'
#
loop_
_entity.id
_entity.type
_entity.pdbx_description
1 polymer ?
#
loop_
_entity_poly.entity_id
_entity_poly.type
_entity_poly.pdbx_seq_one_letter_code
_entity_poly.pdbx_strand_id
1 'polypeptide(L)'
;MMFSNPKTSSPSVIPGQELITSDESQPSATYQCGPGTFERQGKVYASVVGQPVRNAGTISVECSSRCAKVPVVGTIVIGMITKVTKPQAHVSIIMVDDLPLPVGQELQGAIRSQDVRQVDKDKVIIWDCYRPGDIVRAEVVKSFVLIL
;
A
#
# COMPACT_ATOMS: atom_id res chain seq x y z
N MET A 1 -25.04 39.34 0.19
CA MET A 1 -24.03 38.51 -0.52
C MET A 1 -23.89 37.22 0.27
N MET A 2 -24.40 36.11 -0.28
CA MET A 2 -24.42 34.80 0.37
C MET A 2 -23.10 34.07 0.06
N PHE A 3 -22.41 33.59 1.09
CA PHE A 3 -21.25 32.72 0.93
C PHE A 3 -21.74 31.29 0.66
N SER A 4 -21.56 30.83 -0.57
CA SER A 4 -21.67 29.42 -0.94
C SER A 4 -20.52 28.64 -0.29
N ASN A 5 -20.82 27.76 0.68
CA ASN A 5 -19.80 26.91 1.28
C ASN A 5 -19.56 25.68 0.37
N PRO A 6 -18.31 25.41 -0.06
CA PRO A 6 -18.03 24.39 -1.06
C PRO A 6 -17.85 23.00 -0.42
N LYS A 7 -18.33 21.97 -1.14
CA LYS A 7 -18.02 20.54 -0.99
C LYS A 7 -18.32 19.96 0.40
N THR A 8 -19.43 19.24 0.51
CA THR A 8 -19.70 18.24 1.54
C THR A 8 -18.59 17.18 1.55
N SER A 9 -17.50 17.44 2.27
CA SER A 9 -16.60 16.40 2.74
C SER A 9 -17.41 15.52 3.68
N SER A 10 -17.72 14.29 3.26
CA SER A 10 -18.32 13.32 4.17
C SER A 10 -17.48 13.26 5.45
N PRO A 11 -18.10 13.39 6.64
CA PRO A 11 -17.34 13.36 7.89
C PRO A 11 -16.62 12.02 8.01
N SER A 12 -15.39 12.04 8.55
CA SER A 12 -14.65 10.82 8.83
C SER A 12 -15.53 9.89 9.67
N VAL A 13 -15.67 8.66 9.23
CA VAL A 13 -16.40 7.62 9.96
C VAL A 13 -15.48 6.99 11.00
N ILE A 14 -16.07 6.45 12.05
CA ILE A 14 -15.37 5.69 13.09
C ILE A 14 -15.66 4.19 12.95
N PRO A 15 -14.76 3.31 13.43
CA PRO A 15 -15.04 1.89 13.56
C PRO A 15 -16.36 1.63 14.31
N GLY A 16 -17.22 0.80 13.73
CA GLY A 16 -18.55 0.49 14.24
C GLY A 16 -19.67 1.41 13.76
N GLN A 17 -19.37 2.48 13.01
CA GLN A 17 -20.39 3.37 12.45
C GLN A 17 -21.13 2.72 11.28
N GLU A 18 -22.46 2.80 11.29
CA GLU A 18 -23.31 2.33 10.18
C GLU A 18 -23.15 3.26 8.97
N LEU A 19 -22.82 2.68 7.81
CA LEU A 19 -22.71 3.40 6.55
C LEU A 19 -24.10 3.32 5.89
N ILE A 20 -24.86 4.41 5.97
CA ILE A 20 -26.26 4.48 5.52
C ILE A 20 -26.40 3.96 4.08
N THR A 21 -27.10 2.83 3.92
CA THR A 21 -27.45 2.17 2.64
C THR A 21 -28.75 2.69 2.02
N SER A 22 -29.33 3.76 2.55
CA SER A 22 -30.64 4.26 2.15
C SER A 22 -30.53 5.73 1.73
N ASP A 23 -30.28 5.97 0.45
CA ASP A 23 -30.98 7.08 -0.20
C ASP A 23 -32.38 6.55 -0.52
N GLU A 24 -33.42 7.24 -0.10
CA GLU A 24 -34.84 6.83 -0.20
C GLU A 24 -35.36 6.60 -1.65
N SER A 25 -34.50 6.60 -2.66
CA SER A 25 -34.89 6.51 -4.07
C SER A 25 -34.62 5.19 -4.78
N GLN A 26 -34.14 4.12 -4.12
CA GLN A 26 -34.22 2.73 -4.66
C GLN A 26 -33.85 1.63 -3.62
N PRO A 27 -34.81 0.82 -3.12
CA PRO A 27 -34.61 -0.16 -2.04
C PRO A 27 -34.03 -1.51 -2.49
N SER A 28 -33.06 -1.55 -3.42
CA SER A 28 -32.57 -2.84 -3.94
C SER A 28 -31.10 -2.88 -4.37
N ALA A 29 -30.31 -1.84 -4.08
CA ALA A 29 -28.87 -1.94 -4.28
C ALA A 29 -28.24 -2.70 -3.10
N THR A 30 -28.07 -4.01 -3.25
CA THR A 30 -27.22 -4.82 -2.36
C THR A 30 -25.79 -4.30 -2.46
N TYR A 31 -25.41 -3.39 -1.57
CA TYR A 31 -24.05 -2.87 -1.52
C TYR A 31 -23.09 -3.96 -1.07
N GLN A 32 -22.03 -4.17 -1.85
CA GLN A 32 -20.96 -5.09 -1.50
C GLN A 32 -20.00 -4.44 -0.50
N CYS A 33 -19.50 -5.24 0.44
CA CYS A 33 -18.51 -4.78 1.41
C CYS A 33 -17.12 -4.67 0.76
N GLY A 34 -16.60 -3.45 0.68
CA GLY A 34 -15.25 -3.16 0.23
C GLY A 34 -14.25 -3.08 1.39
N PRO A 35 -12.97 -2.82 1.09
CA PRO A 35 -11.93 -2.67 2.11
C PRO A 35 -12.31 -1.64 3.19
N GLY A 36 -12.04 -1.96 4.45
CA GLY A 36 -12.36 -1.07 5.58
C GLY A 36 -13.83 -1.10 6.02
N THR A 37 -14.65 -1.98 5.46
CA THR A 37 -16.06 -2.20 5.87
C THR A 37 -16.34 -3.66 6.20
N PHE A 38 -17.41 -3.92 6.94
CA PHE A 38 -17.93 -5.27 7.17
C PHE A 38 -19.46 -5.24 7.15
N GLU A 39 -20.07 -6.37 6.77
CA GLU A 39 -21.52 -6.52 6.82
C GLU A 39 -21.92 -7.18 8.14
N ARG A 40 -22.95 -6.64 8.79
CA ARG A 40 -23.59 -7.27 9.94
C ARG A 40 -25.11 -7.10 9.81
N GLN A 41 -25.84 -8.21 9.80
CA GLN A 41 -27.32 -8.21 9.75
C GLN A 41 -27.90 -7.42 8.54
N GLY A 42 -27.29 -7.54 7.36
CA GLY A 42 -27.75 -6.85 6.14
C GLY A 42 -27.45 -5.35 6.08
N LYS A 43 -26.64 -4.84 7.02
CA LYS A 43 -26.18 -3.45 7.08
C LYS A 43 -24.65 -3.41 7.00
N VAL A 44 -24.12 -2.39 6.34
CA VAL A 44 -22.67 -2.19 6.18
C VAL A 44 -22.17 -1.25 7.27
N TYR A 45 -21.10 -1.66 7.95
CA TYR A 45 -20.45 -0.92 9.02
C TYR A 45 -19.00 -0.60 8.65
N ALA A 46 -18.49 0.52 9.13
CA ALA A 46 -17.07 0.86 9.03
C ALA A 46 -16.25 0.01 10.01
N SER A 47 -15.16 -0.58 9.55
CA SER A 47 -14.16 -1.28 10.38
C SER A 47 -13.00 -0.37 10.79
N VAL A 48 -12.75 0.68 9.99
CA VAL A 48 -11.59 1.56 10.13
C VAL A 48 -12.05 3.02 10.20
N VAL A 49 -11.26 3.89 10.84
CA VAL A 49 -11.47 5.34 10.81
C VAL A 49 -11.10 5.85 9.43
N GLY A 50 -11.98 6.58 8.74
CA GLY A 50 -11.62 7.12 7.43
C GLY A 50 -12.76 7.79 6.68
N GLN A 51 -12.56 8.06 5.40
CA GLN A 51 -13.58 8.61 4.53
C GLN A 51 -14.30 7.46 3.81
N PRO A 52 -15.64 7.38 3.90
CA PRO A 52 -16.38 6.38 3.14
C PRO A 52 -16.39 6.74 1.65
N VAL A 53 -15.88 5.83 0.83
CA VAL A 53 -15.87 5.91 -0.63
C VAL A 53 -16.90 4.92 -1.18
N ARG A 54 -17.82 5.41 -2.00
CA ARG A 54 -18.88 4.61 -2.61
C ARG A 54 -18.61 4.51 -4.11
N ASN A 55 -18.17 3.33 -4.58
CA ASN A 55 -17.87 3.09 -5.99
C ASN A 55 -18.78 1.99 -6.55
N ALA A 56 -19.65 2.35 -7.49
CA ALA A 56 -20.43 1.42 -8.34
C ALA A 56 -21.08 0.22 -7.60
N GLY A 57 -21.61 0.44 -6.39
CA GLY A 57 -22.26 -0.61 -5.58
C GLY A 57 -21.38 -1.26 -4.52
N THR A 58 -20.11 -0.86 -4.38
CA THR A 58 -19.23 -1.26 -3.26
C THR A 58 -18.99 -0.07 -2.33
N ILE A 59 -19.13 -0.29 -1.02
CA ILE A 59 -18.79 0.70 0.00
C ILE A 59 -17.45 0.31 0.61
N SER A 60 -16.44 1.17 0.46
CA SER A 60 -15.13 1.03 1.12
C SER A 60 -14.90 2.21 2.04
N VAL A 61 -14.08 2.04 3.07
CA VAL A 61 -13.63 3.16 3.89
C VAL A 61 -12.14 3.34 3.65
N GLU A 62 -11.81 4.44 2.98
CA GLU A 62 -10.43 4.82 2.77
C GLU A 62 -9.92 5.53 4.03
N CYS A 63 -9.00 4.87 4.70
CA CYS A 63 -8.29 5.46 5.82
C CYS A 63 -7.26 6.45 5.26
N SER A 64 -7.38 7.75 5.61
CA SER A 64 -6.32 8.73 5.34
C SER A 64 -5.01 8.38 6.07
N SER A 65 -5.09 7.51 7.07
CA SER A 65 -3.93 6.85 7.69
C SER A 65 -3.38 5.83 6.70
N ARG A 66 -2.62 6.37 5.74
CA ARG A 66 -1.67 5.73 4.82
C ARG A 66 -1.61 4.22 5.02
N CYS A 67 -2.43 3.50 4.26
CA CYS A 67 -2.36 2.06 4.25
C CYS A 67 -1.06 1.66 3.54
N ALA A 68 -0.22 0.96 4.28
CA ALA A 68 0.82 0.10 3.76
C ALA A 68 0.38 -0.62 2.48
N LYS A 69 0.80 -0.17 1.30
CA LYS A 69 0.66 -1.02 0.12
C LYS A 69 1.68 -2.13 0.27
N VAL A 70 1.21 -3.34 0.59
CA VAL A 70 2.08 -4.53 0.61
C VAL A 70 2.62 -4.72 -0.80
N PRO A 71 3.95 -4.75 -0.99
CA PRO A 71 4.54 -4.94 -2.30
C PRO A 71 4.13 -6.31 -2.85
N VAL A 72 3.55 -6.32 -4.05
CA VAL A 72 3.16 -7.53 -4.77
C VAL A 72 4.26 -7.88 -5.77
N VAL A 73 4.34 -9.14 -6.19
CA VAL A 73 5.26 -9.55 -7.25
C VAL A 73 5.02 -8.71 -8.51
N GLY A 74 6.09 -8.22 -9.14
CA GLY A 74 6.04 -7.33 -10.30
C GLY A 74 5.89 -5.83 -9.96
N THR A 75 5.78 -5.49 -8.68
CA THR A 75 5.78 -4.09 -8.22
C THR A 75 7.21 -3.53 -8.22
N ILE A 76 7.36 -2.27 -8.65
CA ILE A 76 8.62 -1.55 -8.56
C ILE A 76 8.70 -0.86 -7.21
N VAL A 77 9.81 -1.07 -6.50
CA VAL A 77 10.09 -0.45 -5.22
C VAL A 77 11.38 0.36 -5.28
N ILE A 78 11.42 1.44 -4.51
CA ILE A 78 12.62 2.24 -4.30
C ILE A 78 13.02 2.09 -2.84
N GLY A 79 14.28 1.78 -2.59
CA GLY A 79 14.80 1.60 -1.25
C GLY A 79 16.25 1.99 -1.10
N MET A 80 16.67 2.18 0.14
CA MET A 80 18.04 2.50 0.52
C MET A 80 18.74 1.25 1.05
N ILE A 81 19.97 1.01 0.60
CA ILE A 81 20.81 -0.06 1.12
C ILE A 81 21.20 0.27 2.56
N THR A 82 20.78 -0.56 3.51
CA THR A 82 21.11 -0.37 4.94
C THR A 82 22.37 -1.13 5.32
N LYS A 83 22.50 -2.36 4.82
CA LYS A 83 23.61 -3.25 5.18
C LYS A 83 23.97 -4.12 3.99
N VAL A 84 25.27 -4.28 3.76
CA VAL A 84 25.80 -5.16 2.72
C VAL A 84 26.44 -6.38 3.39
N THR A 85 26.10 -7.57 2.90
CA THR A 85 26.71 -8.84 3.31
C THR A 85 27.22 -9.57 2.07
N LYS A 86 28.08 -10.59 2.24
CA LYS A 86 28.62 -11.37 1.11
C LYS A 86 27.53 -11.94 0.18
N PRO A 87 26.47 -12.61 0.68
CA PRO A 87 25.45 -13.19 -0.21
C PRO A 87 24.33 -12.22 -0.61
N GLN A 88 24.11 -11.15 0.15
CA GLN A 88 22.95 -10.27 -0.05
C GLN A 88 23.17 -8.84 0.45
N ALA A 89 22.50 -7.89 -0.18
CA ALA A 89 22.35 -6.52 0.31
C ALA A 89 20.95 -6.34 0.92
N HIS A 90 20.89 -5.83 2.14
CA HIS A 90 19.66 -5.47 2.84
C HIS A 90 19.24 -4.07 2.40
N VAL A 91 17.96 -3.95 2.08
CA VAL A 91 17.33 -2.74 1.57
C VAL A 91 16.21 -2.34 2.51
N SER A 92 16.17 -1.08 2.92
CA SER A 92 14.98 -0.47 3.52
C SER A 92 14.16 0.17 2.42
N ILE A 93 12.96 -0.33 2.19
CA ILE A 93 12.06 0.17 1.16
C ILE A 93 11.47 1.49 1.65
N ILE A 94 11.43 2.49 0.77
CA ILE A 94 10.92 3.84 1.04
C ILE A 94 9.65 4.10 0.22
N MET A 95 9.60 3.58 -1.02
CA MET A 95 8.45 3.76 -1.91
C MET A 95 8.08 2.46 -2.63
N VAL A 96 6.78 2.31 -2.93
CA VAL A 96 6.17 1.18 -3.62
C VAL A 96 5.22 1.73 -4.69
N ASP A 97 5.43 1.43 -5.98
CA ASP A 97 4.66 1.99 -7.12
C ASP A 97 4.48 3.52 -7.04
N ASP A 98 5.58 4.25 -6.84
CA ASP A 98 5.61 5.72 -6.71
C ASP A 98 4.84 6.29 -5.50
N LEU A 99 4.33 5.43 -4.61
CA LEU A 99 3.71 5.84 -3.36
C LEU A 99 4.70 5.74 -2.20
N PRO A 100 4.93 6.82 -1.44
CA PRO A 100 5.77 6.77 -0.26
C PRO A 100 5.12 5.94 0.84
N LEU A 101 5.94 5.15 1.53
CA LEU A 101 5.48 4.36 2.66
C LEU A 101 5.05 5.27 3.83
N PRO A 102 4.06 4.82 4.63
CA PRO A 102 3.64 5.53 5.83
C PRO A 102 4.79 5.70 6.82
N VAL A 103 4.87 6.87 7.47
CA VAL A 103 5.76 7.08 8.61
C VAL A 103 5.44 6.07 9.71
N GLY A 104 6.43 5.27 10.11
CA GLY A 104 6.29 4.20 11.11
C GLY A 104 6.16 2.80 10.52
N GLN A 105 6.08 2.67 9.19
CA GLN A 105 6.16 1.38 8.53
C GLN A 105 7.50 1.23 7.81
N GLU A 106 8.31 0.29 8.28
CA GLU A 106 9.57 -0.08 7.65
C GLU A 106 9.38 -1.43 6.95
N LEU A 107 9.45 -1.42 5.62
CA LEU A 107 9.49 -2.65 4.84
C LEU A 107 10.94 -2.95 4.48
N GLN A 108 11.37 -4.18 4.71
CA GLN A 108 12.73 -4.62 4.39
C GLN A 108 12.70 -5.54 3.18
N GLY A 109 13.70 -5.37 2.30
CA GLY A 109 13.98 -6.24 1.17
C GLY A 109 15.41 -6.76 1.23
N ALA A 110 15.67 -7.83 0.48
CA ALA A 110 17.02 -8.34 0.27
C ALA A 110 17.27 -8.56 -1.23
N ILE A 111 18.41 -8.05 -1.70
CA ILE A 111 18.93 -8.28 -3.05
C ILE A 111 20.03 -9.34 -2.93
N ARG A 112 19.86 -10.49 -3.58
CA ARG A 112 20.84 -11.59 -3.56
C ARG A 112 21.86 -11.41 -4.69
N SER A 113 23.06 -11.96 -4.54
CA SER A 113 24.11 -11.88 -5.58
C SER A 113 23.66 -12.36 -6.96
N GLN A 114 22.87 -13.43 -7.01
CA GLN A 114 22.31 -14.02 -8.23
C GLN A 114 21.23 -13.16 -8.93
N ASP A 115 20.71 -12.16 -8.22
CA ASP A 115 19.59 -11.31 -8.62
C ASP A 115 20.07 -9.91 -9.08
N VAL A 116 21.39 -9.68 -9.13
CA VAL A 116 22.00 -8.38 -9.48
C VAL A 116 22.20 -8.18 -10.99
N ARG A 117 22.50 -9.24 -11.73
CA ARG A 117 22.77 -9.18 -13.17
C ARG A 117 22.04 -10.29 -13.90
N GLN A 118 21.61 -10.02 -15.13
CA GLN A 118 21.02 -11.03 -15.99
C GLN A 118 22.06 -12.04 -16.51
N VAL A 119 23.30 -11.59 -16.72
CA VAL A 119 24.45 -12.36 -17.23
C VAL A 119 25.55 -12.45 -16.17
N ASP A 120 26.37 -13.51 -16.19
CA ASP A 120 27.50 -13.72 -15.28
C ASP A 120 27.13 -13.70 -13.78
N LYS A 121 25.97 -14.26 -13.41
CA LYS A 121 25.44 -14.29 -12.04
C LYS A 121 26.43 -14.85 -11.01
N ASP A 122 27.25 -15.82 -11.41
CA ASP A 122 28.21 -16.50 -10.52
C ASP A 122 29.45 -15.67 -10.18
N LYS A 123 29.72 -14.60 -10.95
CA LYS A 123 30.89 -13.72 -10.73
C LYS A 123 30.54 -12.46 -9.95
N VAL A 124 29.28 -12.26 -9.57
CA VAL A 124 28.84 -11.05 -8.90
C VAL A 124 29.36 -11.00 -7.46
N ILE A 125 30.10 -9.94 -7.15
CA ILE A 125 30.50 -9.59 -5.79
C ILE A 125 29.63 -8.41 -5.34
N ILE A 126 28.71 -8.67 -4.41
CA ILE A 126 27.74 -7.67 -3.90
C ILE A 126 28.44 -6.40 -3.38
N TRP A 127 29.61 -6.53 -2.74
CA TRP A 127 30.39 -5.41 -2.21
C TRP A 127 30.93 -4.43 -3.26
N ASP A 128 31.07 -4.89 -4.51
CA ASP A 128 31.48 -4.04 -5.63
C ASP A 128 30.29 -3.32 -6.26
N CYS A 129 29.08 -3.88 -6.09
CA CYS A 129 27.85 -3.36 -6.69
C CYS A 129 27.11 -2.34 -5.80
N TYR A 130 27.15 -2.51 -4.46
CA TYR A 130 26.36 -1.68 -3.53
C TYR A 130 27.16 -1.25 -2.31
N ARG A 131 26.86 -0.05 -1.81
CA ARG A 131 27.33 0.44 -0.51
C ARG A 131 26.14 0.85 0.38
N PRO A 132 26.30 0.77 1.71
CA PRO A 132 25.31 1.32 2.64
C PRO A 132 25.08 2.81 2.36
N GLY A 133 23.81 3.21 2.25
CA GLY A 133 23.38 4.55 1.88
C GLY A 133 22.97 4.72 0.41
N ASP A 134 23.27 3.75 -0.46
CA ASP A 134 22.88 3.82 -1.87
C ASP A 134 21.35 3.69 -2.04
N ILE A 135 20.77 4.44 -2.98
CA ILE A 135 19.36 4.33 -3.36
C ILE A 135 19.25 3.47 -4.61
N VAL A 136 18.43 2.42 -4.53
CA VAL A 136 18.23 1.44 -5.59
C VAL A 136 16.75 1.33 -5.97
N ARG A 137 16.49 1.13 -7.27
CA ARG A 137 15.16 0.84 -7.82
C ARG A 137 15.11 -0.63 -8.21
N ALA A 138 14.23 -1.41 -7.61
CA ALA A 138 14.19 -2.85 -7.81
C ALA A 138 12.75 -3.34 -8.05
N GLU A 139 12.60 -4.47 -8.72
CA GLU A 139 11.34 -5.17 -8.88
C GLU A 139 11.20 -6.29 -7.85
N VAL A 140 10.00 -6.43 -7.28
CA VAL A 140 9.68 -7.46 -6.29
C VAL A 140 9.43 -8.79 -7.00
N VAL A 141 10.24 -9.82 -6.72
CA VAL A 141 10.05 -11.17 -7.29
C VAL A 141 9.31 -12.09 -6.33
N LYS A 142 9.57 -11.92 -5.03
CA LYS A 142 8.89 -12.61 -3.92
C LYS A 142 8.65 -11.61 -2.80
N SER A 143 7.81 -11.98 -1.84
CA SER A 143 7.43 -11.15 -0.68
C SER A 143 8.57 -10.37 0.00
N PHE A 144 9.84 -10.80 -0.12
CA PHE A 144 11.01 -10.11 0.44
C PHE A 144 12.24 -10.04 -0.50
N VAL A 145 12.15 -10.57 -1.73
CA VAL A 145 13.30 -10.65 -2.65
C VAL A 145 13.11 -9.64 -3.78
N LEU A 146 14.14 -8.81 -3.97
CA LEU A 146 14.16 -7.74 -4.96
C LEU A 146 15.23 -8.03 -6.03
N ILE A 147 14.90 -7.83 -7.30
CA ILE A 147 15.84 -7.86 -8.45
C ILE A 147 16.04 -6.46 -9.00
N LEU A 148 17.25 -6.15 -9.46
CA LEU A 148 17.58 -4.85 -10.08
C LEU A 148 17.53 -4.92 -11.61
#